data_AF-A0A013TR85-F1
#
_entry.id   AF-A0A013TR85-F1
#
_cell.length_a   1.000
_cell.length_b   1.000
_cell.length_c   1.000
_cell.angle_alpha   90.00
_cell.angle_beta   90.00
_cell.angle_gamma   90.00
#
_symmetry.space_group_name_H-M   'P 1'
#
loop_
_entity.id
_entity.type
_entity.pdbx_description
1 polymer ?
#
loop_
_entity_poly.entity_id
_entity_poly.type
_entity_poly.pdbx_seq_one_letter_code
_entity_poly.pdbx_strand_id
1 'polypeptide(L)' 'MLLGYAVKITRKEKDAVVLISEKAYLEYKNAIFELNKLKNKDF' A
#
# COMPACT_ATOMS: atom_id res chain seq x y z
N MET A 1 -3.89 -20.39 -7.73
CA MET A 1 -4.22 -19.59 -6.53
C MET A 1 -3.56 -18.22 -6.70
N LEU A 2 -4.34 -17.15 -6.97
CA LEU A 2 -3.87 -15.80 -7.35
C LEU A 2 -3.65 -14.86 -6.12
N LEU A 3 -3.52 -15.40 -4.91
CA LEU A 3 -3.65 -14.69 -3.62
C LEU A 3 -2.42 -13.84 -3.19
N GLY A 4 -1.65 -13.29 -4.13
CA GLY A 4 -0.49 -12.45 -3.80
C GLY A 4 -0.26 -11.24 -4.71
N TYR A 5 -0.98 -11.12 -5.82
CA TYR A 5 -0.73 -10.07 -6.79
C TYR A 5 -1.65 -8.87 -6.57
N ALA A 6 -1.05 -7.68 -6.52
CA ALA A 6 -1.79 -6.43 -6.58
C ALA A 6 -2.38 -6.25 -7.99
N VAL A 7 -3.67 -5.96 -8.08
CA VAL A 7 -4.37 -5.72 -9.34
C VAL A 7 -4.69 -4.24 -9.45
N LYS A 8 -4.09 -3.57 -10.44
CA LYS A 8 -4.40 -2.17 -10.75
C LYS A 8 -5.57 -2.11 -11.74
N ILE A 9 -6.65 -1.45 -11.35
CA ILE A 9 -7.80 -1.18 -12.19
C ILE A 9 -7.76 0.29 -12.59
N THR A 10 -7.76 0.53 -13.90
CA THR A 10 -7.76 1.88 -14.48
C THR A 10 -9.03 2.09 -15.30
N ARG A 11 -9.64 3.27 -15.17
CA ARG A 11 -10.75 3.69 -16.03
C ARG A 11 -10.40 5.03 -16.66
N LYS A 12 -10.71 5.19 -17.96
CA LYS A 12 -10.56 6.48 -18.64
C LYS A 12 -11.36 7.53 -17.86
N GLU A 13 -10.74 8.69 -17.60
CA GLU A 13 -11.31 9.83 -16.85
C GLU A 13 -11.58 9.60 -15.35
N LYS A 14 -11.05 8.54 -14.74
CA LYS A 14 -11.10 8.34 -13.28
C LYS A 14 -9.75 7.93 -12.71
N ASP A 15 -9.60 8.14 -11.41
CA ASP A 15 -8.43 7.66 -10.69
C ASP A 15 -8.33 6.14 -10.74
N ALA A 16 -7.08 5.67 -10.84
CA ALA A 16 -6.78 4.26 -10.77
C ALA A 16 -6.92 3.75 -9.34
N VAL A 17 -7.52 2.57 -9.18
CA VAL A 17 -7.61 1.89 -7.88
C VAL A 17 -6.76 0.62 -7.92
N VAL A 18 -6.21 0.25 -6.77
CA VAL A 18 -5.43 -0.98 -6.63
C VAL A 18 -6.17 -1.89 -5.65
N LEU A 19 -6.50 -3.10 -6.11
CA LEU A 19 -6.98 -4.18 -5.25
C LEU A 19 -5.78 -4.98 -4.76
N ILE A 20 -5.64 -5.09 -3.45
CA ILE A 20 -4.62 -5.88 -2.76
C ILE A 20 -5.25 -6.70 -1.64
N SER A 21 -4.54 -7.71 -1.14
CA SER A 21 -4.97 -8.41 0.07
C SER A 21 -4.93 -7.45 1.26
N GLU A 22 -5.88 -7.62 2.18
CA GLU A 22 -5.93 -6.83 3.41
C GLU A 22 -4.63 -6.95 4.22
N LYS A 23 -4.06 -8.16 4.28
CA LYS A 23 -2.78 -8.40 4.95
C LYS A 23 -1.65 -7.54 4.37
N ALA A 24 -1.52 -7.50 3.04
CA ALA A 24 -0.49 -6.68 2.38
C ALA A 24 -0.72 -5.17 2.61
N TYR A 25 -1.99 -4.74 2.65
CA TYR A 25 -2.33 -3.35 2.97
C TYR A 25 -1.90 -2.96 4.38
N LEU A 26 -2.18 -3.81 5.38
CA LEU A 26 -1.81 -3.56 6.77
C LEU A 26 -0.30 -3.58 6.97
N GLU A 27 0.42 -4.52 6.36
CA GLU A 27 1.88 -4.59 6.41
C GLU A 27 2.52 -3.33 5.81
N TYR A 28 2.03 -2.88 4.64
CA TYR A 28 2.48 -1.64 4.02
C TYR A 28 2.23 -0.42 4.92
N LYS A 29 1.03 -0.29 5.49
CA LYS A 29 0.68 0.83 6.37
C LYS A 29 1.59 0.89 7.60
N ASN A 30 1.87 -0.27 8.21
CA ASN A 30 2.77 -0.36 9.36
C ASN A 30 4.21 0.02 8.99
N ALA A 31 4.72 -0.45 7.85
CA ALA A 31 6.06 -0.09 7.38
C ALA A 31 6.21 1.41 7.15
N ILE A 32 5.21 2.07 6.55
CA ILE A 32 5.20 3.53 6.38
C ILE A 32 5.14 4.26 7.73
N PHE A 33 4.35 3.75 8.68
CA PHE A 33 4.27 4.35 10.02
C PHE A 33 5.60 4.29 10.77
N GLU A 34 6.27 3.13 10.77
CA GLU A 34 7.59 3.00 11.39
C GLU A 34 8.66 3.84 10.67
N LEU A 35 8.61 3.91 9.33
CA LEU A 35 9.49 4.79 8.55
C LEU A 35 9.28 6.26 8.94
N ASN A 36 8.04 6.71 9.11
CA ASN A 36 7.74 8.08 9.52
C ASN A 36 8.19 8.38 10.95
N LYS A 37 8.10 7.40 11.88
CA LYS A 37 8.69 7.54 13.21
C LYS A 37 10.20 7.72 13.15
N LEU A 38 10.88 6.96 12.28
CA LEU A 38 12.33 7.07 12.09
C LEU A 38 12.71 8.41 11.46
N LYS A 39 11.95 8.89 10.47
CA LYS A 39 12.17 10.21 9.85
C LYS A 39 11.89 11.38 10.79
N ASN A 40 10.88 11.28 11.65
CA ASN A 40 10.60 12.30 12.67
C ASN A 40 11.58 12.24 13.85
N LYS A 41 12.40 11.19 13.91
CA LYS A 41 13.59 11.12 14.77
C LYS A 41 14.82 11.46 13.92
N ASP A 42 14.82 12.64 13.32
CA ASP A 42 16.07 13.23 12.86
C ASP A 42 17.00 13.41 14.08
N PHE A 43 18.19 12.83 13.96
CA PHE A 43 19.36 12.96 14.83
C PHE A 43 19.94 14.38 14.77
#